data_AF-A0AAC9RM56-F1
#
_entry.id   AF-A0AAC9RM56-F1
#
_cell.length_a   1.000
_cell.length_b   1.000
_cell.length_c   1.000
_cell.angle_alpha   90.00
_cell.angle_beta   90.00
_cell.angle_gamma   90.00
#
_symmetry.space_group_name_H-M   'P 1'
#
loop_
_entity.id
_entity.type
_entity.pdbx_description
1 polymer ?
#
loop_
_entity_poly.entity_id
_entity_poly.type
_entity_poly.pdbx_seq_one_letter_code
_entity_poly.pdbx_strand_id
1 'polypeptide(L)' 'MEEGDEFYPIVIQHQQVLEYLEGKPLEVIYDLHNTGDFVEDIDTFTGATIRGNKIFSAIKDGLNRGLY' A
#
# COMPACT_ATOMS: atom_id res chain seq x y z
N MET A 1 -11.66 8.44 7.26
CA MET A 1 -12.35 7.23 7.74
C MET A 1 -11.91 7.04 9.16
N GLU A 2 -12.88 6.86 10.05
CA GLU A 2 -12.68 6.65 11.48
C GLU A 2 -12.87 5.16 11.81
N GLU A 3 -12.36 4.78 12.98
CA GLU A 3 -12.55 3.43 13.51
C GLU A 3 -14.05 3.17 13.67
N GLY A 4 -14.57 2.17 12.94
CA GLY A 4 -16.00 1.86 12.87
C GLY A 4 -16.65 2.13 11.51
N ASP A 5 -15.99 2.84 10.59
CA ASP A 5 -16.45 2.95 9.20
C ASP A 5 -16.34 1.60 8.46
N GLU A 6 -17.30 1.30 7.59
CA GLU A 6 -17.31 0.07 6.77
C GLU A 6 -16.00 -0.16 5.99
N PHE A 7 -15.41 0.93 5.50
CA PHE A 7 -14.18 0.91 4.70
C PHE A 7 -12.92 1.18 5.53
N TYR A 8 -13.02 1.27 6.86
CA TYR A 8 -11.86 1.45 7.75
C TYR A 8 -10.76 0.40 7.55
N PRO A 9 -11.05 -0.89 7.28
CA PRO A 9 -10.02 -1.89 6.97
C PRO A 9 -9.09 -1.49 5.82
N ILE A 10 -9.57 -0.74 4.83
CA ILE A 10 -8.75 -0.24 3.71
C ILE A 10 -7.66 0.71 4.22
N VAL A 11 -7.97 1.53 5.23
CA VAL A 11 -7.01 2.46 5.83
C VAL A 11 -5.89 1.68 6.51
N ILE A 12 -6.24 0.70 7.34
CA ILE A 12 -5.28 -0.16 8.05
C ILE A 12 -4.34 -0.82 7.05
N GLN A 13 -4.91 -1.36 5.97
CA GLN A 13 -4.18 -2.00 4.89
C GLN A 13 -3.20 -1.04 4.18
N HIS A 14 -3.56 0.23 3.97
CA HIS A 14 -2.62 1.23 3.44
C HIS A 14 -1.55 1.63 4.45
N GLN A 15 -1.87 1.62 5.75
CA GLN A 15 -0.88 1.86 6.82
C GLN A 15 0.15 0.73 6.89
N GLN A 16 -0.27 -0.54 6.73
CA GLN A 16 0.65 -1.68 6.63
C GLN A 16 1.62 -1.53 5.44
N VAL A 17 1.14 -1.06 4.29
CA VAL A 17 2.01 -0.76 3.15
C VAL A 17 3.03 0.32 3.49
N LEU A 18 2.59 1.40 4.17
CA LEU A 18 3.47 2.49 4.57
C LEU A 18 4.57 1.98 5.53
N GLU A 19 4.16 1.27 6.59
CA GLU A 19 5.06 0.68 7.59
C GLU A 19 6.04 -0.31 6.95
N TYR A 20 5.56 -1.11 5.99
CA TYR A 20 6.42 -2.04 5.25
C TYR A 20 7.50 -1.32 4.42
N LEU A 21 7.18 -0.18 3.79
CA LEU A 21 8.11 0.55 2.93
C LEU A 21 9.06 1.48 3.70
N GLU A 22 8.68 1.91 4.90
CA GLU A 22 9.43 2.88 5.68
C GLU A 22 10.85 2.37 6.04
N GLY A 23 11.85 3.22 5.83
CA GLY A 23 13.26 2.90 6.11
C GLY A 23 13.90 1.89 5.15
N LYS A 24 13.14 1.32 4.20
CA LYS A 24 13.65 0.35 3.22
C LYS A 24 14.16 1.04 1.94
N PRO A 25 15.04 0.36 1.18
CA PRO A 25 15.55 0.91 -0.06
C PRO A 25 14.45 0.96 -1.13
N LEU A 26 14.62 1.84 -2.13
CA LEU A 26 13.58 2.16 -3.11
C LEU A 26 13.12 0.94 -3.92
N GLU A 27 13.97 -0.05 -4.13
CA GLU A 27 13.67 -1.26 -4.89
C GLU A 27 12.53 -2.07 -4.28
N VAL A 28 12.26 -1.92 -2.99
CA VAL A 28 11.16 -2.61 -2.29
C VAL A 28 9.78 -2.21 -2.84
N ILE A 29 9.65 -1.10 -3.57
CA ILE A 29 8.38 -0.76 -4.22
C ILE A 29 7.91 -1.82 -5.22
N TYR A 30 8.81 -2.66 -5.76
CA TYR A 30 8.42 -3.75 -6.66
C TYR A 30 7.66 -4.87 -5.95
N ASP A 31 7.78 -4.98 -4.62
CA ASP A 31 7.01 -5.94 -3.82
C ASP A 31 5.51 -5.60 -3.82
N LEU A 32 5.12 -4.37 -4.17
CA LEU A 32 3.72 -3.96 -4.37
C LEU A 32 3.00 -4.71 -5.50
N HIS A 33 3.72 -5.49 -6.32
CA HIS A 33 3.12 -6.42 -7.27
C HIS A 33 2.54 -7.68 -6.58
N ASN A 34 3.02 -8.02 -5.39
CA ASN A 34 2.64 -9.19 -4.60
C ASN A 34 2.36 -8.80 -3.13
N THR A 35 1.36 -7.95 -2.91
CA THR A 35 1.05 -7.41 -1.57
C THR A 35 0.64 -8.46 -0.53
N GLY A 36 0.23 -9.65 -0.96
CA GLY A 36 -0.16 -10.74 -0.04
C GLY A 36 0.96 -11.23 0.86
N ASP A 37 2.23 -10.89 0.57
CA ASP A 37 3.38 -11.33 1.37
C ASP A 37 3.60 -10.48 2.64
N PHE A 38 3.03 -9.27 2.71
CA PHE A 38 3.29 -8.32 3.80
C PHE A 38 2.09 -7.49 4.24
N VAL A 39 0.94 -7.66 3.59
CA VAL A 39 -0.33 -7.05 3.99
C VAL A 39 -1.21 -8.15 4.54
N GLU A 40 -1.77 -7.93 5.72
CA GLU A 40 -2.67 -8.88 6.34
C GLU A 40 -4.07 -8.79 5.73
N ASP A 41 -4.70 -9.96 5.55
CA ASP A 41 -6.12 -10.03 5.23
C ASP A 41 -6.91 -9.58 6.46
N ILE A 42 -7.79 -8.60 6.28
CA ILE A 42 -8.74 -8.12 7.29
C ILE A 42 -10.13 -8.59 6.86
N ASP A 43 -11.04 -8.85 7.79
CA ASP A 43 -12.35 -9.44 7.48
C ASP A 43 -13.04 -8.73 6.30
N THR A 44 -13.49 -9.50 5.30
CA THR A 44 -14.02 -9.04 3.99
C THR A 44 -13.04 -8.33 3.03
N PHE A 45 -11.81 -8.00 3.44
CA PHE A 45 -10.78 -7.32 2.64
C PHE A 45 -9.46 -8.10 2.58
N THR A 46 -9.16 -8.72 1.44
CA THR A 46 -7.86 -9.39 1.26
C THR A 46 -6.75 -8.39 0.89
N GLY A 47 -5.49 -8.69 1.17
CA GLY A 47 -4.34 -7.86 0.78
C GLY A 47 -4.21 -7.65 -0.74
N ALA A 48 -4.83 -8.51 -1.55
CA ALA A 48 -5.00 -8.31 -3.00
C ALA A 48 -5.94 -7.12 -3.35
N THR A 49 -6.80 -6.71 -2.42
CA THR A 49 -7.81 -5.65 -2.58
C THR A 49 -7.21 -4.25 -2.56
N ILE A 50 -5.99 -4.08 -2.00
CA ILE A 50 -5.29 -2.79 -1.94
C ILE A 50 -5.00 -2.20 -3.33
N ARG A 51 -5.01 -3.04 -4.38
CA ARG A 51 -4.55 -2.64 -5.72
C ARG A 51 -3.12 -2.11 -5.65
N GLY A 52 -2.17 -2.89 -5.12
CA GLY A 52 -0.75 -2.50 -4.96
C GLY A 52 -0.11 -1.89 -6.21
N ASN A 53 -0.51 -2.36 -7.41
CA ASN A 53 -0.12 -1.76 -8.70
C ASN A 53 -0.46 -0.26 -8.84
N LYS A 54 -1.54 0.22 -8.21
CA LYS A 54 -1.91 1.65 -8.20
C LYS A 54 -0.99 2.45 -7.29
N ILE A 55 -0.62 1.91 -6.13
CA ILE A 55 0.35 2.52 -5.22
C ILE A 55 1.71 2.62 -5.92
N PHE A 56 2.18 1.53 -6.54
CA PHE A 56 3.40 1.51 -7.34
C PHE A 56 3.39 2.59 -8.43
N SER A 57 2.30 2.66 -9.21
CA SER A 57 2.15 3.66 -10.27
C SER A 57 2.18 5.09 -9.73
N ALA A 58 1.55 5.35 -8.58
CA ALA A 58 1.54 6.67 -7.95
C ALA A 58 2.93 7.07 -7.44
N ILE A 59 3.68 6.15 -6.84
CA ILE A 59 5.07 6.37 -6.42
C ILE A 59 5.94 6.68 -7.64
N LYS A 60 5.86 5.87 -8.70
CA LYS A 60 6.62 6.09 -9.94
C LYS A 60 6.29 7.43 -10.59
N ASP A 61 5.01 7.80 -10.66
CA ASP A 61 4.56 9.10 -11.16
C ASP A 61 5.13 10.25 -10.32
N GLY A 62 5.07 10.15 -8.98
CA GLY A 62 5.66 11.13 -8.08
C GLY A 62 7.18 11.29 -8.26
N LEU A 63 7.91 10.19 -8.40
CA LEU A 63 9.36 10.21 -8.64
C LEU A 63 9.72 10.77 -10.02
N ASN A 64 8.94 10.43 -11.05
CA ASN A 64 9.18 10.88 -12.43
C ASN A 64 8.90 12.36 -12.64
N ARG A 65 8.07 12.98 -11.79
CA ARG A 65 7.79 14.43 -11.83
C ARG A 65 8.98 15.29 -11.37
N GLY A 66 9.99 14.69 -10.73
CA GLY A 66 11.13 15.41 -10.15
C GLY A 66 10.74 16.17 -8.88
N LEU A 67 11.75 16.69 -8.17
CA LEU A 67 11.53 17.76 -7.19
C LEU A 67 11.17 19.01 -7.99
N TYR A 68 9.99 19.59 -7.74
CA TYR A 68 9.54 20.84 -8.38
C TYR A 68 10.63 21.93 -8.35
#